data_AF-A0A136MY18-F1
#
_entry.id   AF-A0A136MY18-F1
#
_cell.length_a   1.000
_cell.length_b   1.000
_cell.length_c   1.000
_cell.angle_alpha   90.00
_cell.angle_beta   90.00
_cell.angle_gamma   90.00
#
_symmetry.space_group_name_H-M   'P 1'
#
loop_
_entity.id
_entity.type
_entity.pdbx_description
1 polymer ?
#
loop_
_entity_poly.entity_id
_entity_poly.type
_entity_poly.pdbx_seq_one_letter_code
_entity_poly.pdbx_strand_id
1 'polypeptide(L)'
;AKLMGLTDFEYAFYTAVANNDSARELIQKDKLRELAVVLTEAIRQNASIDWTIKESVKAKLKVAVKRILRKYGYPPDMQMLATETVLKQAEMIANELTA
;
A
#
# COMPACT_ATOMS: atom_id res chain seq x y z
N ALA A 1 -15.02 3.15 -7.58
CA ALA A 1 -14.22 4.36 -7.30
C ALA A 1 -15.02 5.49 -6.62
N LYS A 2 -16.12 6.03 -7.20
CA LYS A 2 -16.76 7.29 -6.74
C LYS A 2 -17.41 7.35 -5.34
N LEU A 3 -17.70 6.21 -4.69
CA LEU A 3 -18.43 6.21 -3.40
C LEU A 3 -17.53 6.40 -2.16
N MET A 4 -16.20 6.32 -2.32
CA MET A 4 -15.26 6.40 -1.19
C MET A 4 -14.31 7.61 -1.24
N GLY A 5 -14.41 8.50 -2.23
CA GLY A 5 -13.51 9.66 -2.34
C GLY A 5 -12.01 9.28 -2.41
N LEU A 6 -11.71 8.04 -2.78
CA LEU A 6 -10.36 7.50 -2.95
C LEU A 6 -9.98 7.67 -4.43
N THR A 7 -8.75 8.08 -4.71
CA THR A 7 -8.15 8.01 -6.05
C THR A 7 -8.06 6.55 -6.52
N ASP A 8 -7.92 6.33 -7.83
CA ASP A 8 -7.81 4.97 -8.40
C ASP A 8 -6.68 4.16 -7.74
N PHE A 9 -5.57 4.81 -7.37
CA PHE A 9 -4.48 4.21 -6.61
C PHE A 9 -4.90 3.81 -5.19
N GLU A 10 -5.51 4.73 -4.44
CA GLU A 10 -5.99 4.44 -3.09
C GLU A 10 -7.05 3.34 -3.07
N TYR A 11 -7.89 3.27 -4.10
CA TYR A 11 -8.86 2.20 -4.25
C TYR A 11 -8.20 0.85 -4.58
N ALA A 12 -7.16 0.84 -5.41
CA ALA A 12 -6.38 -0.36 -5.70
C ALA A 12 -5.69 -0.89 -4.43
N PHE A 13 -5.11 0.00 -3.60
CA PHE A 13 -4.53 -0.38 -2.31
C PHE A 13 -5.58 -0.85 -1.31
N TYR A 14 -6.69 -0.13 -1.19
CA TYR A 14 -7.80 -0.56 -0.36
C TYR A 14 -8.27 -1.96 -0.75
N THR A 15 -8.47 -2.21 -2.04
CA THR A 15 -8.89 -3.52 -2.54
C THR A 15 -7.82 -4.58 -2.29
N ALA A 16 -6.54 -4.30 -2.54
CA ALA A 16 -5.44 -5.23 -2.32
C ALA A 16 -5.30 -5.64 -0.84
N VAL A 17 -5.45 -4.69 0.08
CA VAL A 17 -5.37 -4.94 1.52
C VAL A 17 -6.66 -5.58 2.05
N ALA A 18 -7.82 -5.18 1.54
CA ALA A 18 -9.11 -5.74 1.94
C ALA A 18 -9.39 -7.14 1.36
N ASN A 19 -8.72 -7.51 0.26
CA ASN A 19 -8.77 -8.86 -0.33
C ASN A 19 -7.91 -9.87 0.45
N ASN A 20 -7.24 -9.42 1.52
CA ASN A 20 -6.65 -10.30 2.51
C ASN A 20 -7.72 -10.48 3.60
N ASP A 21 -8.51 -11.56 3.56
CA ASP A 21 -9.66 -11.75 4.47
C ASP A 21 -9.28 -11.53 5.95
N SER A 22 -8.09 -11.97 6.35
CA SER A 22 -7.57 -11.76 7.70
C SER A 22 -7.32 -10.29 8.05
N ALA A 23 -6.89 -9.47 7.10
CA ALA A 23 -6.77 -8.02 7.29
C ALA A 23 -8.13 -7.38 7.59
N ARG A 24 -9.17 -7.84 6.90
CA ARG A 24 -10.53 -7.29 7.01
C ARG A 24 -11.21 -7.68 8.31
N GLU A 25 -10.92 -8.86 8.84
CA GLU A 25 -11.43 -9.31 10.14
C GLU A 25 -10.66 -8.69 11.32
N LEU A 26 -9.35 -8.48 11.18
CA LEU A 26 -8.51 -7.93 12.25
C LEU A 26 -8.52 -6.40 12.30
N ILE A 27 -8.71 -5.72 11.18
CA ILE A 27 -8.64 -4.26 11.06
C ILE A 27 -10.04 -3.72 10.75
N GLN A 28 -10.54 -2.84 11.61
CA GLN A 28 -11.82 -2.16 11.39
C GLN A 28 -11.84 -1.43 10.03
N LYS A 29 -13.01 -1.39 9.40
CA LYS A 29 -13.23 -0.83 8.05
C LYS A 29 -12.69 0.60 7.88
N ASP A 30 -12.84 1.45 8.91
CA ASP A 30 -12.32 2.81 8.94
C ASP A 30 -10.78 2.85 8.94
N LYS A 31 -10.14 1.98 9.71
CA LYS A 31 -8.68 1.85 9.75
C LYS A 31 -8.09 1.33 8.43
N LEU A 32 -8.79 0.44 7.73
CA LEU A 32 -8.38 -0.02 6.40
C LEU A 32 -8.40 1.09 5.36
N ARG A 33 -9.41 1.96 5.43
CA ARG A 33 -9.49 3.12 4.54
C ARG A 33 -8.35 4.09 4.81
N GLU A 34 -8.11 4.42 6.08
CA GLU A 34 -7.00 5.28 6.48
C GLU A 34 -5.65 4.69 6.06
N LEU A 35 -5.46 3.38 6.26
CA LEU A 35 -4.27 2.65 5.84
C LEU A 35 -4.02 2.77 4.33
N ALA A 36 -5.05 2.64 3.51
CA ALA A 36 -4.94 2.75 2.05
C ALA A 36 -4.52 4.16 1.61
N VAL A 37 -5.07 5.20 2.25
CA VAL A 37 -4.69 6.60 2.00
C VAL A 37 -3.21 6.82 2.36
N VAL A 38 -2.82 6.43 3.58
CA VAL A 38 -1.44 6.59 4.08
C VAL A 38 -0.43 5.81 3.24
N LEU A 39 -0.79 4.60 2.80
CA LEU A 39 0.05 3.81 1.90
C LEU A 39 0.24 4.51 0.56
N THR A 40 -0.84 5.01 -0.03
CA THR A 40 -0.80 5.66 -1.34
C THR A 40 -0.01 6.95 -1.28
N GLU A 41 -0.15 7.72 -0.19
CA GLU A 41 0.65 8.91 0.03
C GLU A 41 2.14 8.57 0.20
N ALA A 42 2.46 7.54 0.99
CA ALA A 42 3.83 7.06 1.12
C ALA A 42 4.41 6.63 -0.24
N ILE A 43 3.62 5.95 -1.07
CA ILE A 43 4.04 5.56 -2.42
C ILE A 43 4.21 6.78 -3.29
N ARG A 44 3.27 7.73 -3.31
CA ARG A 44 3.36 8.94 -4.13
C ARG A 44 4.57 9.81 -3.77
N GLN A 45 4.88 9.93 -2.47
CA GLN A 45 6.10 10.60 -2.01
C GLN A 45 7.38 9.89 -2.46
N ASN A 46 7.36 8.55 -2.53
CA ASN A 46 8.51 7.77 -3.00
C ASN A 46 8.55 7.61 -4.53
N ALA A 47 7.41 7.66 -5.22
CA ALA A 47 7.26 7.46 -6.67
C ALA A 47 7.62 8.73 -7.46
N SER A 48 7.56 9.90 -6.82
CA SER A 48 8.14 11.13 -7.38
C SER A 48 9.67 11.05 -7.53
N ILE A 49 10.31 10.06 -6.91
CA ILE A 49 11.72 9.70 -7.11
C ILE A 49 11.71 8.55 -8.12
N ASP A 50 12.31 8.74 -9.29
CA ASP A 50 12.52 7.76 -10.36
C ASP A 50 12.37 6.30 -9.89
N TRP A 51 11.14 5.77 -9.98
CA TRP A 51 10.85 4.38 -9.60
C TRP A 51 11.59 3.38 -10.50
N THR A 52 11.92 3.84 -11.72
CA THR A 52 12.82 3.21 -12.69
C THR A 52 14.23 2.96 -12.12
N ILE A 53 14.63 3.69 -11.07
CA ILE A 53 15.99 3.68 -10.55
C ILE A 53 16.03 3.14 -9.11
N LYS A 54 16.46 1.87 -9.04
CA LYS A 54 17.12 1.18 -7.92
C LYS A 54 16.25 0.57 -6.82
N GLU A 55 16.65 -0.65 -6.46
CA GLU A 55 16.31 -1.41 -5.26
C GLU A 55 16.22 -0.58 -3.97
N SER A 56 16.92 0.56 -3.90
CA SER A 56 16.87 1.52 -2.80
C SER A 56 15.47 2.09 -2.54
N VAL A 57 14.69 2.43 -3.58
CA VAL A 57 13.32 2.94 -3.42
C VAL A 57 12.39 1.81 -2.95
N LYS A 58 12.54 0.61 -3.53
CA LYS A 58 11.81 -0.60 -3.11
C LYS A 58 12.09 -0.94 -1.65
N ALA A 59 13.34 -0.85 -1.22
CA ALA A 59 13.74 -1.06 0.17
C ALA A 59 13.15 -0.01 1.12
N LYS A 60 13.19 1.28 0.75
CA LYS A 60 12.59 2.36 1.53
C LYS A 60 11.07 2.19 1.65
N LEU A 61 10.38 1.87 0.54
CA LEU A 61 8.94 1.62 0.56
C LEU A 61 8.61 0.40 1.43
N LYS A 62 9.37 -0.71 1.29
CA LYS A 62 9.18 -1.92 2.11
C LYS A 62 9.29 -1.61 3.61
N VAL A 63 10.26 -0.78 4.01
CA VAL A 63 10.41 -0.36 5.42
C VAL A 63 9.25 0.54 5.86
N ALA A 64 8.84 1.50 5.02
CA ALA A 64 7.70 2.38 5.32
C ALA A 64 6.40 1.59 5.49
N VAL A 65 6.08 0.71 4.54
CA VAL A 65 4.87 -0.13 4.57
C VAL A 65 4.87 -1.04 5.79
N LYS A 66 5.99 -1.70 6.12
CA LYS A 66 6.11 -2.49 7.35
C LYS A 66 5.85 -1.68 8.61
N ARG A 67 6.40 -0.45 8.70
CA ARG A 67 6.16 0.45 9.84
C ARG A 67 4.70 0.85 9.96
N ILE A 68 4.05 1.16 8.83
CA ILE A 68 2.64 1.53 8.80
C ILE A 68 1.80 0.34 9.26
N LEU A 69 1.94 -0.85 8.64
CA LEU A 69 1.18 -2.05 9.01
C LEU A 69 1.33 -2.40 10.50
N ARG A 70 2.54 -2.26 11.06
CA ARG A 70 2.78 -2.45 12.50
C ARG A 70 2.00 -1.44 13.36
N LYS A 71 1.93 -0.18 12.95
CA LYS A 71 1.18 0.87 13.66
C LYS A 71 -0.33 0.59 13.69
N TYR A 72 -0.86 -0.05 12.65
CA TYR A 72 -2.27 -0.44 12.57
C TYR A 72 -2.59 -1.77 13.26
N GLY A 73 -1.60 -2.49 13.79
CA GLY A 73 -1.79 -3.72 14.55
C GLY A 73 -1.70 -5.02 13.73
N TYR A 74 -1.12 -4.99 12.53
CA TYR A 74 -0.93 -6.21 11.76
C TYR A 74 0.07 -7.17 12.43
N PRO A 75 -0.25 -8.46 12.54
CA PRO A 75 0.72 -9.46 12.97
C PRO A 75 1.84 -9.64 11.93
N PRO A 76 3.07 -9.99 12.34
CA PRO A 76 4.24 -10.05 11.47
C PRO A 76 4.08 -10.97 10.26
N ASP A 77 3.36 -12.09 10.38
CA ASP A 77 3.00 -12.97 9.26
C ASP A 77 2.23 -12.24 8.16
N MET A 78 1.18 -11.51 8.55
CA MET A 78 0.33 -10.78 7.60
C MET A 78 1.01 -9.51 7.09
N GLN A 79 1.93 -8.92 7.88
CA GLN A 79 2.71 -7.78 7.42
C GLN A 79 3.51 -8.13 6.17
N MET A 80 4.11 -9.32 6.12
CA MET A 80 4.92 -9.73 4.96
C MET A 80 4.06 -9.83 3.70
N LEU A 81 2.94 -10.54 3.81
CA LEU A 81 1.97 -10.74 2.72
C LEU A 81 1.37 -9.42 2.22
N ALA A 82 0.93 -8.55 3.14
CA ALA A 82 0.41 -7.24 2.80
C ALA A 82 1.49 -6.34 2.17
N THR A 83 2.71 -6.38 2.69
CA THR A 83 3.84 -5.59 2.14
C THR A 83 4.15 -6.00 0.71
N GLU A 84 4.22 -7.30 0.41
CA GLU A 84 4.48 -7.79 -0.95
C GLU A 84 3.37 -7.43 -1.93
N THR A 85 2.11 -7.57 -1.50
CA THR A 85 0.95 -7.20 -2.32
C THR A 85 0.99 -5.71 -2.68
N VAL A 86 1.31 -4.87 -1.69
CA VAL A 86 1.42 -3.41 -1.84
C VAL A 86 2.58 -3.04 -2.77
N LEU A 87 3.74 -3.67 -2.60
CA LEU A 87 4.89 -3.47 -3.48
C LEU A 87 4.56 -3.80 -4.94
N LYS A 88 3.83 -4.90 -5.17
CA LYS A 88 3.42 -5.33 -6.51
C LYS A 88 2.43 -4.33 -7.15
N GLN A 89 1.48 -3.82 -6.38
CA GLN A 89 0.55 -2.78 -6.85
C GLN A 89 1.29 -1.46 -7.14
N ALA A 90 2.22 -1.05 -6.27
CA ALA A 90 3.05 0.13 -6.50
C ALA A 90 3.88 0.01 -7.79
N GLU A 91 4.42 -1.17 -8.07
CA GLU A 91 5.18 -1.46 -9.29
C GLU A 91 4.31 -1.37 -10.55
N MET A 92 3.09 -1.91 -10.52
CA MET A 92 2.12 -1.78 -11.63
C MET A 92 1.75 -0.32 -11.89
N ILE A 93 1.47 0.44 -10.82
CA ILE A 93 1.11 1.85 -10.88
C ILE A 93 2.26 2.70 -11.43
N ALA A 94 3.47 2.48 -10.94
CA ALA A 94 4.64 3.18 -11.43
C ALA A 94 4.86 2.89 -12.92
N ASN A 95 4.74 1.63 -13.34
CA ASN A 95 4.86 1.27 -14.75
C ASN A 95 3.80 1.95 -15.63
N GLU A 96 2.55 2.04 -15.17
CA GLU A 96 1.47 2.79 -15.83
C GLU A 96 1.72 4.30 -15.89
N LEU A 97 2.35 4.88 -14.87
CA LEU A 97 2.66 6.32 -14.82
C LEU A 97 3.87 6.72 -15.68
N THR A 98 4.75 5.77 -16.01
CA THR A 98 5.96 6.02 -16.82
C THR A 98 5.79 5.64 -18.30
N ALA A 99 4.65 5.01 -18.66
CA ALA A 99 4.27 4.67 -20.04
C ALA A 99 3.53 5.83 -20.72
#